data_AF-A0A7Y3XI63-F1
#
_entry.id   AF-A0A7Y3XI63-F1
#
_cell.length_a   1.000
_cell.length_b   1.000
_cell.length_c   1.000
_cell.angle_alpha   90.00
_cell.angle_beta   90.00
_cell.angle_gamma   90.00
#
_symmetry.space_group_name_H-M   'P 1'
#
loop_
_entity.id
_entity.type
_entity.pdbx_description
1 polymer ?
#
loop_
_entity_poly.entity_id
_entity_poly.type
_entity_poly.pdbx_seq_one_letter_code
_entity_poly.pdbx_strand_id
1 'polypeptide(L)'
;MRSWSGPASSPKVGTRPTKSRRPSGGGGHDLYLTGTGEVGLMGFHKDEILDADDLPKCYTTVSTCFRREAGAAGKDTAGVYRIHQFDKVEQVVICKADEAESRAWHQKMIGFVETVLQRLELPYRLLQCCSGDLGPKNADMIDLECWMPGRYGGGEDSDGSREQTNRRPTGAYGETHSASRLYDYQCRRLNLRYRDHETGKPVFCHSLNNTVLACPRFLIPVMEMYQNEDGSITVPTALRPYMGGAERIG
;
A
#
# COMPACT_ATOMS: atom_id res chain seq x y z
N MET A 1 52.24 40.50 -31.14
CA MET A 1 52.42 41.77 -30.39
C MET A 1 51.42 42.81 -30.89
N ARG A 2 50.48 43.25 -30.04
CA ARG A 2 50.04 44.66 -29.83
C ARG A 2 48.76 44.65 -28.96
N SER A 3 48.79 45.42 -27.89
CA SER A 3 47.66 45.90 -27.06
C SER A 3 46.80 46.90 -27.88
N TRP A 4 45.59 47.37 -27.51
CA TRP A 4 44.76 47.36 -26.26
C TRP A 4 43.26 47.58 -26.70
N SER A 5 42.21 47.85 -25.90
CA SER A 5 41.94 48.05 -24.46
C SER A 5 40.46 47.69 -24.14
N GLY A 6 39.98 47.97 -22.91
CA GLY A 6 38.53 48.16 -22.61
C GLY A 6 38.10 49.64 -22.71
N PRO A 7 36.94 50.09 -22.14
CA PRO A 7 36.22 49.49 -21.00
C PRO A 7 34.66 49.45 -21.07
N ALA A 8 34.03 48.85 -20.03
CA ALA A 8 32.74 49.20 -19.37
C ALA A 8 31.43 49.40 -20.22
N SER A 9 30.21 48.99 -19.82
CA SER A 9 29.68 48.39 -18.58
C SER A 9 28.21 47.93 -18.78
N SER A 10 27.70 47.04 -17.93
CA SER A 10 26.37 47.09 -17.25
C SER A 10 25.97 45.69 -16.69
N PRO A 11 25.08 45.58 -15.68
CA PRO A 11 25.14 44.49 -14.70
C PRO A 11 24.25 43.27 -15.03
N LYS A 12 24.66 42.08 -14.53
CA LYS A 12 23.83 40.87 -14.53
C LYS A 12 23.05 40.73 -13.22
N VAL A 13 21.73 40.63 -13.36
CA VAL A 13 20.75 40.39 -12.29
C VAL A 13 20.74 38.91 -11.85
N GLY A 14 20.40 38.67 -10.59
CA GLY A 14 19.75 37.41 -10.16
C GLY A 14 20.67 36.29 -9.70
N THR A 15 20.90 36.22 -8.38
CA THR A 15 21.48 35.04 -7.72
C THR A 15 20.57 33.82 -7.84
N ARG A 16 21.15 32.64 -8.12
CA ARG A 16 20.41 31.36 -8.03
C ARG A 16 20.01 31.10 -6.58
N PRO A 17 18.85 30.46 -6.30
CA PRO A 17 18.54 29.95 -4.97
C PRO A 17 19.61 28.97 -4.53
N THR A 18 20.12 29.14 -3.31
CA THR A 18 21.10 28.24 -2.72
C THR A 18 20.46 26.87 -2.47
N LYS A 19 21.17 25.80 -2.82
CA LYS A 19 20.79 24.44 -2.39
C LYS A 19 20.70 24.44 -0.86
N SER A 20 19.61 23.95 -0.30
CA SER A 20 19.49 23.77 1.14
C SER A 20 20.61 22.87 1.64
N ARG A 21 21.52 23.44 2.43
CA ARG A 21 22.53 22.65 3.15
C ARG A 21 21.77 21.75 4.13
N ARG A 22 21.80 20.43 3.90
CA ARG A 22 21.56 19.47 4.99
C ARG A 22 22.56 19.82 6.11
N PRO A 23 22.15 19.82 7.40
CA PRO A 23 23.12 19.88 8.49
C PRO A 23 24.10 18.72 8.34
N SER A 24 25.38 18.95 8.63
CA SER A 24 26.36 17.87 8.77
C SER A 24 26.08 17.13 10.08
N GLY A 25 25.12 16.20 10.04
CA GLY A 25 24.86 15.29 11.15
C GLY A 25 26.09 14.43 11.46
N GLY A 26 26.27 14.09 12.73
CA GLY A 26 27.28 13.09 13.14
C GLY A 26 27.00 11.71 12.54
N GLY A 27 27.88 10.74 12.81
CA GLY A 27 27.88 9.40 12.20
C GLY A 27 26.72 8.46 12.59
N GLY A 28 25.48 8.94 12.58
CA GLY A 28 24.28 8.13 12.55
C GLY A 28 23.92 7.68 11.13
N HIS A 29 23.05 6.68 11.03
CA HIS A 29 22.58 6.14 9.75
C HIS A 29 21.38 6.95 9.21
N ASP A 30 21.34 7.19 7.89
CA ASP A 30 20.15 7.73 7.20
C ASP A 30 19.03 6.66 7.20
N LEU A 31 18.22 6.64 8.26
CA LEU A 31 17.08 5.72 8.44
C LEU A 31 15.77 6.31 7.91
N TYR A 32 14.83 5.42 7.54
CA TYR A 32 13.52 5.77 6.99
C TYR A 32 12.42 4.95 7.65
N LEU A 33 11.31 5.58 8.00
CA LEU A 33 10.08 4.89 8.40
C LEU A 33 9.45 4.21 7.17
N THR A 34 8.96 2.99 7.32
CA THR A 34 8.41 2.19 6.22
C THR A 34 6.91 2.47 6.00
N GLY A 35 6.47 2.45 4.73
CA GLY A 35 5.06 2.64 4.35
C GLY A 35 4.24 1.33 4.28
N THR A 36 4.84 0.21 4.70
CA THR A 36 4.31 -1.16 4.76
C THR A 36 5.31 -2.06 5.49
N GLY A 37 4.84 -3.05 6.25
CA GLY A 37 5.68 -4.07 6.91
C GLY A 37 6.47 -4.95 5.93
N GLU A 38 5.96 -5.09 4.70
CA GLU A 38 6.60 -5.77 3.56
C GLU A 38 8.08 -5.37 3.38
N VAL A 39 8.41 -4.07 3.50
CA VAL A 39 9.78 -3.56 3.28
C VAL A 39 10.76 -4.09 4.33
N GLY A 40 10.35 -4.12 5.59
CA GLY A 40 11.17 -4.65 6.68
C GLY A 40 11.33 -6.16 6.58
N LEU A 41 10.21 -6.86 6.33
CA LEU A 41 10.18 -8.31 6.19
C LEU A 41 11.07 -8.81 5.05
N MET A 42 10.88 -8.27 3.83
CA MET A 42 11.71 -8.63 2.67
C MET A 42 13.18 -8.27 2.88
N GLY A 43 13.46 -7.26 3.71
CA GLY A 43 14.81 -6.87 4.11
C GLY A 43 15.58 -7.92 4.92
N PHE A 44 14.90 -8.80 5.67
CA PHE A 44 15.56 -9.89 6.41
C PHE A 44 16.21 -10.91 5.47
N HIS A 45 15.61 -11.14 4.30
CA HIS A 45 16.06 -12.11 3.30
C HIS A 45 17.13 -11.57 2.33
N LYS A 46 17.78 -10.46 2.68
CA LYS A 46 18.79 -9.85 1.83
C LYS A 46 20.05 -10.73 1.76
N ASP A 47 20.54 -10.93 0.53
CA ASP A 47 21.71 -11.74 0.16
C ASP A 47 21.58 -13.25 0.50
N GLU A 48 20.40 -13.70 0.92
CA GLU A 48 20.12 -15.08 1.32
C GLU A 48 19.98 -16.03 0.11
N ILE A 49 20.38 -17.29 0.31
CA ILE A 49 20.10 -18.41 -0.58
C ILE A 49 19.34 -19.46 0.22
N LEU A 50 18.03 -19.51 0.02
CA LEU A 50 17.12 -20.48 0.62
C LEU A 50 17.33 -21.90 0.05
N ASP A 51 16.90 -22.90 0.79
CA ASP A 51 16.69 -24.25 0.26
C ASP A 51 15.37 -24.31 -0.53
N ALA A 52 15.26 -25.18 -1.55
CA ALA A 52 14.02 -25.28 -2.35
C ALA A 52 12.87 -25.93 -1.60
N ASP A 53 13.13 -26.79 -0.62
CA ASP A 53 12.10 -27.47 0.17
C ASP A 53 11.55 -26.57 1.29
N ASP A 54 12.25 -25.47 1.53
CA ASP A 54 11.91 -24.39 2.46
C ASP A 54 10.90 -23.38 1.85
N LEU A 55 10.57 -23.52 0.56
CA LEU A 55 9.62 -22.70 -0.18
C LEU A 55 8.27 -23.42 -0.36
N PRO A 56 7.14 -22.70 -0.30
CA PRO A 56 7.02 -21.25 -0.18
C PRO A 56 7.07 -20.76 1.27
N LYS A 57 7.85 -19.70 1.53
CA LYS A 57 7.81 -18.98 2.81
C LYS A 57 6.58 -18.08 2.82
N CYS A 58 5.69 -18.31 3.79
CA CYS A 58 4.46 -17.55 3.97
C CYS A 58 4.53 -16.74 5.26
N TYR A 59 4.33 -15.43 5.16
CA TYR A 59 4.44 -14.51 6.28
C TYR A 59 3.18 -13.66 6.44
N THR A 60 2.93 -13.22 7.68
CA THR A 60 2.11 -12.05 7.95
C THR A 60 2.88 -11.05 8.81
N THR A 61 2.63 -9.77 8.61
CA THR A 61 3.18 -8.70 9.45
C THR A 61 2.07 -7.79 9.95
N VAL A 62 2.13 -7.40 11.23
CA VAL A 62 1.36 -6.29 11.78
C VAL A 62 2.33 -5.13 12.00
N SER A 63 2.09 -3.98 11.37
CA SER A 63 3.03 -2.87 11.41
C SER A 63 2.36 -1.51 11.27
N THR A 64 2.80 -0.54 12.08
CA THR A 64 2.51 0.87 11.85
C THR A 64 3.26 1.37 10.61
N CYS A 65 2.51 1.89 9.65
CA CYS A 65 2.95 2.32 8.34
C CYS A 65 2.94 3.85 8.25
N PHE A 66 3.99 4.42 7.66
CA PHE A 66 4.17 5.87 7.56
C PHE A 66 4.24 6.30 6.09
N ARG A 67 3.38 7.24 5.68
CA ARG A 67 3.34 7.77 4.31
C ARG A 67 3.23 9.29 4.29
N ARG A 68 4.00 9.93 3.42
CA ARG A 68 3.97 11.40 3.23
C ARG A 68 2.74 11.90 2.48
N GLU A 69 2.01 11.02 1.79
CA GLU A 69 0.87 11.37 0.91
C GLU A 69 1.14 12.55 -0.05
N ALA A 70 2.39 12.66 -0.49
CA ALA A 70 2.84 13.74 -1.38
C ALA A 70 2.13 13.63 -2.74
N GLY A 71 1.49 14.73 -3.16
CA GLY A 71 0.67 14.78 -4.38
C GLY A 71 -0.84 14.62 -4.14
N ALA A 72 -1.28 14.24 -2.94
CA ALA A 72 -2.71 14.09 -2.62
C ALA A 72 -3.39 15.38 -2.09
N ALA A 73 -2.86 16.56 -2.41
CA ALA A 73 -3.34 17.83 -1.86
C ALA A 73 -4.82 18.09 -2.24
N GLY A 74 -5.69 18.14 -1.23
CA GLY A 74 -7.14 18.33 -1.41
C GLY A 74 -7.94 17.07 -1.77
N LYS A 75 -7.32 15.89 -1.80
CA LYS A 75 -8.00 14.60 -2.05
C LYS A 75 -8.10 13.80 -0.75
N ASP A 76 -9.28 13.25 -0.46
CA ASP A 76 -9.57 12.40 0.71
C ASP A 76 -9.19 13.06 2.07
N THR A 77 -9.27 14.39 2.17
CA THR A 77 -8.75 15.16 3.33
C THR A 77 -9.63 15.14 4.58
N ALA A 78 -10.84 14.60 4.49
CA ALA A 78 -11.78 14.46 5.61
C ALA A 78 -11.86 13.00 6.08
N GLY A 79 -12.02 12.81 7.38
CA GLY A 79 -12.06 11.47 8.00
C GLY A 79 -10.70 10.78 7.98
N VAL A 80 -10.71 9.45 7.84
CA VAL A 80 -9.55 8.59 8.09
C VAL A 80 -9.12 7.72 6.89
N TYR A 81 -9.64 8.03 5.70
CA TYR A 81 -9.38 7.24 4.47
C TYR A 81 -7.93 7.37 3.98
N ARG A 82 -7.33 8.55 4.16
CA ARG A 82 -5.96 8.89 3.76
C ARG A 82 -5.29 9.68 4.88
N ILE A 83 -4.37 9.04 5.59
CA ILE A 83 -3.65 9.63 6.73
C ILE A 83 -2.16 9.23 6.69
N HIS A 84 -1.33 9.97 7.43
CA HIS A 84 0.13 9.79 7.40
C HIS A 84 0.64 8.59 8.19
N GLN A 85 -0.10 8.13 9.20
CA GLN A 85 0.24 7.01 10.06
C GLN A 85 -0.99 6.11 10.20
N PHE A 86 -0.84 4.83 9.91
CA PHE A 86 -1.93 3.84 9.95
C PHE A 86 -1.35 2.45 10.18
N ASP A 87 -2.09 1.54 10.81
CA ASP A 87 -1.63 0.16 11.02
C ASP A 87 -2.07 -0.74 9.87
N LYS A 88 -1.20 -1.67 9.46
CA LYS A 88 -1.49 -2.62 8.38
C LYS A 88 -1.16 -4.04 8.80
N VAL A 89 -2.09 -4.95 8.49
CA VAL A 89 -1.84 -6.39 8.44
C VAL A 89 -1.55 -6.74 6.99
N GLU A 90 -0.36 -7.28 6.72
CA GLU A 90 0.10 -7.70 5.40
C GLU A 90 0.26 -9.22 5.34
N GLN A 91 0.02 -9.82 4.18
CA GLN A 91 0.53 -11.13 3.78
C GLN A 91 1.70 -10.94 2.81
N VAL A 92 2.76 -11.72 2.97
CA VAL A 92 3.85 -11.81 1.98
C VAL A 92 4.14 -13.28 1.70
N VAL A 93 4.31 -13.63 0.43
CA VAL A 93 4.71 -14.97 -0.01
C VAL A 93 5.99 -14.85 -0.83
N ILE A 94 6.96 -15.69 -0.50
CA ILE A 94 8.18 -15.92 -1.27
C ILE A 94 8.11 -17.36 -1.76
N CYS A 95 8.13 -17.58 -3.07
CA CYS A 95 7.92 -18.89 -3.70
C CYS A 95 8.96 -19.17 -4.79
N LYS A 96 8.92 -20.37 -5.39
CA LYS A 96 9.85 -20.75 -6.47
C LYS A 96 9.61 -19.87 -7.70
N ALA A 97 10.55 -19.86 -8.63
CA ALA A 97 10.50 -19.04 -9.84
C ALA A 97 9.52 -19.59 -10.90
N ASP A 98 8.36 -20.06 -10.48
CA ASP A 98 7.31 -20.60 -11.33
C ASP A 98 6.11 -19.65 -11.42
N GLU A 99 5.59 -19.46 -12.63
CA GLU A 99 4.46 -18.56 -12.86
C GLU A 99 3.12 -19.16 -12.39
N ALA A 100 2.93 -20.48 -12.53
CA ALA A 100 1.68 -21.12 -12.12
C ALA A 100 1.53 -21.13 -10.59
N GLU A 101 2.60 -21.46 -9.85
CA GLU A 101 2.67 -21.33 -8.39
C GLU A 101 2.42 -19.88 -7.97
N SER A 102 3.06 -18.90 -8.63
CA SER A 102 2.86 -17.48 -8.30
C SER A 102 1.41 -17.04 -8.51
N ARG A 103 0.76 -17.45 -9.59
CA ARG A 103 -0.66 -17.15 -9.85
C ARG A 103 -1.58 -17.85 -8.84
N ALA A 104 -1.29 -19.10 -8.49
CA ALA A 104 -2.04 -19.84 -7.48
C ALA A 104 -1.94 -19.17 -6.09
N TRP A 105 -0.76 -18.70 -5.68
CA TRP A 105 -0.60 -17.94 -4.44
C TRP A 105 -1.31 -16.60 -4.47
N HIS A 106 -1.28 -15.87 -5.59
CA HIS A 106 -1.99 -14.59 -5.73
C HIS A 106 -3.50 -14.76 -5.50
N GLN A 107 -4.12 -15.77 -6.14
CA GLN A 107 -5.53 -16.11 -5.94
C GLN A 107 -5.83 -16.55 -4.49
N LYS A 108 -4.96 -17.39 -3.90
CA LYS A 108 -5.11 -17.88 -2.53
C LYS A 108 -5.01 -16.76 -1.48
N MET A 109 -4.08 -15.82 -1.67
CA MET A 109 -3.92 -14.63 -0.81
C MET A 109 -5.14 -13.71 -0.90
N ILE A 110 -5.75 -13.55 -2.08
CA ILE A 110 -7.01 -12.82 -2.28
C ILE A 110 -8.15 -13.52 -1.54
N GLY A 111 -8.32 -14.84 -1.71
CA GLY A 111 -9.38 -15.61 -1.06
C GLY A 111 -9.35 -15.55 0.48
N PHE A 112 -8.17 -15.38 1.09
CA PHE A 112 -8.06 -15.13 2.53
C PHE A 112 -8.65 -13.77 2.95
N VAL A 113 -8.47 -12.72 2.13
CA VAL A 113 -9.07 -11.40 2.39
C VAL A 113 -10.56 -11.42 2.13
N GLU A 114 -11.01 -12.06 1.03
CA GLU A 114 -12.43 -12.30 0.76
C GLU A 114 -13.12 -13.02 1.93
N THR A 115 -12.48 -14.03 2.52
CA THR A 115 -13.01 -14.73 3.70
C THR A 115 -13.23 -13.78 4.89
N VAL A 116 -12.35 -12.79 5.09
CA VAL A 116 -12.52 -11.77 6.15
C VAL A 116 -13.69 -10.84 5.81
N LEU A 117 -13.77 -10.36 4.57
CA LEU A 117 -14.86 -9.49 4.10
C LEU A 117 -16.23 -10.15 4.19
N GLN A 118 -16.34 -11.41 3.75
CA GLN A 118 -17.57 -12.20 3.80
C GLN A 118 -18.03 -12.47 5.24
N ARG A 119 -17.10 -12.78 6.16
CA ARG A 119 -17.40 -12.96 7.60
C ARG A 119 -17.83 -11.68 8.31
N LEU A 120 -17.51 -10.53 7.74
CA LEU A 120 -17.93 -9.21 8.21
C LEU A 120 -19.09 -8.64 7.38
N GLU A 121 -19.69 -9.46 6.51
CA GLU A 121 -20.85 -9.13 5.67
C GLU A 121 -20.68 -7.82 4.87
N LEU A 122 -19.43 -7.44 4.57
CA LEU A 122 -19.12 -6.21 3.85
C LEU A 122 -19.27 -6.43 2.34
N PRO A 123 -20.07 -5.62 1.61
CA PRO A 123 -20.09 -5.68 0.16
C PRO A 123 -18.76 -5.22 -0.42
N TYR A 124 -18.19 -5.99 -1.35
CA TYR A 124 -16.92 -5.68 -2.00
C TYR A 124 -16.92 -6.07 -3.48
N ARG A 125 -15.95 -5.55 -4.23
CA ARG A 125 -15.62 -5.99 -5.58
C ARG A 125 -14.12 -6.20 -5.74
N LEU A 126 -13.73 -7.09 -6.65
CA LEU A 126 -12.36 -7.21 -7.15
C LEU A 126 -12.22 -6.30 -8.37
N LEU A 127 -11.16 -5.49 -8.39
CA LEU A 127 -10.80 -4.63 -9.52
C LEU A 127 -9.42 -5.06 -10.04
N GLN A 128 -9.39 -5.62 -11.24
CA GLN A 128 -8.13 -5.86 -11.95
C GLN A 128 -7.57 -4.52 -12.43
N CYS A 129 -6.41 -4.13 -11.91
CA CYS A 129 -5.76 -2.88 -12.28
C CYS A 129 -5.24 -2.96 -13.72
N CYS A 130 -5.41 -1.88 -14.49
CA CYS A 130 -4.88 -1.81 -15.86
C CYS A 130 -3.37 -1.51 -15.83
N SER A 131 -2.66 -1.79 -16.92
CA SER A 131 -1.20 -1.62 -17.00
C SER A 131 -0.70 -0.20 -16.72
N GLY A 132 -1.53 0.83 -16.95
CA GLY A 132 -1.20 2.23 -16.63
C GLY A 132 -1.31 2.59 -15.15
N ASP A 133 -1.96 1.77 -14.34
CA ASP A 133 -2.18 1.96 -12.90
C ASP A 133 -1.29 1.02 -12.05
N LEU A 134 -0.51 0.14 -12.69
CA LEU A 134 0.45 -0.73 -12.00
C LEU A 134 1.66 0.07 -11.50
N GLY A 135 1.96 -0.05 -10.21
CA GLY A 135 3.23 0.42 -9.65
C GLY A 135 4.42 -0.34 -10.27
N PRO A 136 5.61 0.28 -10.39
CA PRO A 136 6.75 -0.25 -11.17
C PRO A 136 7.38 -1.54 -10.63
N LYS A 137 6.92 -2.05 -9.48
CA LYS A 137 7.32 -3.34 -8.90
C LYS A 137 6.34 -4.49 -9.23
N ASN A 138 5.12 -4.15 -9.69
CA ASN A 138 4.02 -5.09 -9.86
C ASN A 138 3.96 -5.58 -11.31
N ALA A 139 3.91 -6.90 -11.49
CA ALA A 139 3.56 -7.51 -12.76
C ALA A 139 2.04 -7.69 -12.91
N ASP A 140 1.33 -7.74 -11.78
CA ASP A 140 -0.12 -7.91 -11.69
C ASP A 140 -0.61 -7.33 -10.35
N MET A 141 -1.81 -6.76 -10.33
CA MET A 141 -2.42 -6.15 -9.16
C MET A 141 -3.95 -6.26 -9.23
N ILE A 142 -4.54 -6.77 -8.17
CA ILE A 142 -5.99 -6.79 -7.96
C ILE A 142 -6.28 -6.05 -6.66
N ASP A 143 -7.04 -4.97 -6.76
CA ASP A 143 -7.53 -4.25 -5.59
C ASP A 143 -8.87 -4.83 -5.16
N LEU A 144 -9.07 -4.99 -3.84
CA LEU A 144 -10.38 -5.28 -3.28
C LEU A 144 -10.93 -4.00 -2.69
N GLU A 145 -12.10 -3.61 -3.19
CA GLU A 145 -12.74 -2.36 -2.85
C GLU A 145 -14.02 -2.65 -2.06
N CYS A 146 -14.11 -2.13 -0.84
CA CYS A 146 -15.35 -2.21 -0.05
C CYS A 146 -16.31 -1.10 -0.45
N TRP A 147 -17.62 -1.37 -0.36
CA TRP A 147 -18.66 -0.36 -0.45
C TRP A 147 -18.65 0.56 0.78
N MET A 148 -18.75 1.87 0.55
CA MET A 148 -18.77 2.91 1.59
C MET A 148 -19.95 3.86 1.31
N PRO A 149 -21.09 3.73 2.00
CA PRO A 149 -22.25 4.61 1.86
C PRO A 149 -21.95 6.11 2.01
N GLY A 150 -21.02 6.48 2.89
CA GLY A 150 -20.61 7.87 3.16
C GLY A 150 -19.73 8.47 2.06
N ARG A 151 -19.30 7.68 1.08
CA ARG A 151 -18.44 8.13 -0.02
C ARG A 151 -19.25 8.77 -1.15
N TYR A 152 -18.67 9.79 -1.78
CA TYR A 152 -19.20 10.37 -3.01
C TYR A 152 -18.69 9.57 -4.21
N GLY A 153 -19.60 8.97 -4.97
CA GLY A 153 -19.29 8.28 -6.22
C GLY A 153 -19.00 9.24 -7.39
N GLY A 154 -18.18 8.76 -8.33
CA GLY A 154 -17.79 9.49 -9.53
C GLY A 154 -18.89 9.58 -10.60
N GLY A 155 -19.99 10.28 -10.27
CA GLY A 155 -20.92 10.81 -11.27
C GLY A 155 -20.30 11.98 -12.05
N GLU A 156 -21.01 12.45 -13.07
CA GLU A 156 -20.49 13.31 -14.17
C GLU A 156 -19.92 14.69 -13.79
N ASP A 157 -19.95 15.09 -12.51
CA ASP A 157 -19.39 16.37 -12.03
C ASP A 157 -17.86 16.31 -11.80
N SER A 158 -17.13 15.79 -12.80
CA SER A 158 -15.67 15.60 -12.75
C SER A 158 -14.84 16.88 -12.97
N ASP A 159 -15.46 18.05 -12.80
CA ASP A 159 -14.83 19.39 -12.86
C ASP A 159 -13.95 19.71 -11.63
N GLY A 160 -14.05 18.93 -10.55
CA GLY A 160 -13.25 19.16 -9.33
C GLY A 160 -13.59 20.47 -8.61
N SER A 161 -14.73 21.09 -8.93
CA SER A 161 -15.26 22.28 -8.29
C SER A 161 -15.60 21.98 -6.82
N ARG A 162 -15.05 22.81 -5.93
CA ARG A 162 -14.76 22.49 -4.53
C ARG A 162 -15.95 22.43 -3.55
N GLU A 163 -17.19 22.47 -4.02
CA GLU A 163 -18.35 22.63 -3.12
C GLU A 163 -18.99 21.29 -2.71
N GLN A 164 -18.23 20.51 -1.94
CA GLN A 164 -18.65 19.23 -1.37
C GLN A 164 -19.53 19.38 -0.10
N THR A 165 -19.83 20.62 0.31
CA THR A 165 -20.36 20.98 1.64
C THR A 165 -21.86 20.75 1.84
N ASN A 166 -22.64 20.56 0.76
CA ASN A 166 -24.11 20.43 0.81
C ASN A 166 -24.67 19.23 0.04
N ARG A 167 -23.82 18.32 -0.47
CA ARG A 167 -24.26 17.18 -1.26
C ARG A 167 -24.52 15.97 -0.35
N ARG A 168 -25.56 15.18 -0.63
CA ARG A 168 -25.74 13.87 0.05
C ARG A 168 -24.72 12.87 -0.52
N PRO A 169 -24.07 12.04 0.31
CA PRO A 169 -23.31 10.90 -0.17
C PRO A 169 -24.15 10.01 -1.09
N THR A 170 -23.53 9.49 -2.15
CA THR A 170 -24.17 8.60 -3.12
C THR A 170 -23.78 7.14 -2.93
N GLY A 171 -22.82 6.88 -2.05
CA GLY A 171 -22.17 5.59 -1.88
C GLY A 171 -21.19 5.29 -3.03
N ALA A 172 -20.04 4.72 -2.69
CA ALA A 172 -19.10 4.22 -3.68
C ALA A 172 -18.19 3.15 -3.13
N TYR A 173 -17.68 2.30 -4.03
CA TYR A 173 -16.56 1.43 -3.75
C TYR A 173 -15.27 2.25 -3.59
N GLY A 174 -14.32 1.74 -2.79
CA GLY A 174 -12.92 1.97 -3.11
C GLY A 174 -11.93 1.15 -2.29
N GLU A 175 -10.70 1.10 -2.82
CA GLU A 175 -9.53 0.34 -2.32
C GLU A 175 -9.43 0.28 -0.79
N THR A 176 -9.68 -0.90 -0.22
CA THR A 176 -9.36 -1.25 1.17
C THR A 176 -8.20 -2.23 1.26
N HIS A 177 -7.96 -2.99 0.18
CA HIS A 177 -6.91 -3.99 0.05
C HIS A 177 -6.32 -3.95 -1.35
N SER A 178 -5.06 -4.37 -1.49
CA SER A 178 -4.38 -4.50 -2.76
C SER A 178 -3.48 -5.73 -2.73
N ALA A 179 -3.71 -6.65 -3.67
CA ALA A 179 -3.01 -7.91 -3.83
C ALA A 179 -2.12 -7.85 -5.07
N SER A 180 -0.80 -7.84 -4.88
CA SER A 180 0.21 -7.66 -5.93
C SER A 180 1.08 -8.91 -6.11
N ARG A 181 1.38 -9.22 -7.37
CA ARG A 181 2.35 -10.25 -7.77
C ARG A 181 3.50 -9.59 -8.54
N LEU A 182 4.74 -9.83 -8.10
CA LEU A 182 5.90 -9.04 -8.50
C LEU A 182 6.95 -9.84 -9.30
N TYR A 183 6.74 -11.16 -9.43
CA TYR A 183 7.78 -12.11 -9.85
C TYR A 183 9.08 -11.86 -9.07
N ASP A 184 10.22 -11.81 -9.76
CA ASP A 184 11.56 -11.66 -9.18
C ASP A 184 12.00 -10.20 -8.92
N TYR A 185 11.14 -9.19 -9.18
CA TYR A 185 11.53 -7.77 -9.19
C TYR A 185 12.21 -7.33 -7.89
N GLN A 186 11.65 -7.71 -6.73
CA GLN A 186 12.24 -7.41 -5.43
C GLN A 186 13.39 -8.37 -5.08
N CYS A 187 13.23 -9.65 -5.37
CA CYS A 187 14.22 -10.68 -5.06
C CYS A 187 15.56 -10.42 -5.76
N ARG A 188 15.56 -9.94 -7.01
CA ARG A 188 16.76 -9.45 -7.72
C ARG A 188 17.45 -8.29 -7.01
N ARG A 189 16.70 -7.35 -6.44
CA ARG A 189 17.23 -6.17 -5.74
C ARG A 189 17.76 -6.50 -4.35
N LEU A 190 17.20 -7.53 -3.72
CA LEU A 190 17.62 -8.08 -2.43
C LEU A 190 18.65 -9.19 -2.56
N ASN A 191 18.97 -9.63 -3.79
CA ASN A 191 19.83 -10.78 -4.08
C ASN A 191 19.32 -12.11 -3.48
N LEU A 192 18.02 -12.17 -3.16
CA LEU A 192 17.31 -13.31 -2.57
C LEU A 192 17.10 -14.40 -3.62
N ARG A 193 17.67 -15.57 -3.35
CA ARG A 193 17.61 -16.73 -4.24
C ARG A 193 17.22 -17.99 -3.47
N TYR A 194 16.89 -19.05 -4.18
CA TYR A 194 16.86 -20.42 -3.65
C TYR A 194 17.81 -21.30 -4.45
N ARG A 195 18.28 -22.40 -3.86
CA ARG A 195 19.02 -23.44 -4.58
C ARG A 195 18.03 -24.38 -5.25
N ASP A 196 17.96 -24.36 -6.57
CA ASP A 196 17.17 -25.31 -7.34
C ASP A 196 17.77 -26.73 -7.22
N HIS A 197 16.94 -27.70 -6.83
CA HIS A 197 17.33 -29.10 -6.62
C HIS A 197 17.45 -29.88 -7.94
N GLU A 198 16.80 -29.44 -9.02
CA GLU A 198 16.92 -30.07 -10.35
C GLU A 198 18.19 -29.63 -11.06
N THR A 199 18.54 -28.34 -11.00
CA THR A 199 19.70 -27.78 -11.72
C THR A 199 20.93 -27.53 -10.85
N GLY A 200 20.80 -27.59 -9.52
CA GLY A 200 21.84 -27.27 -8.52
C GLY A 200 22.19 -25.77 -8.42
N LYS A 201 21.59 -24.92 -9.26
CA LYS A 201 21.94 -23.50 -9.42
C LYS A 201 21.09 -22.59 -8.52
N PRO A 202 21.61 -21.42 -8.13
CA PRO A 202 20.81 -20.43 -7.43
C PRO A 202 19.88 -19.69 -8.41
N VAL A 203 18.59 -19.65 -8.10
CA VAL A 203 17.52 -18.99 -8.89
C VAL A 203 16.86 -17.91 -8.03
N PHE A 204 16.54 -16.74 -8.60
CA PHE A 204 15.84 -15.68 -7.84
C PHE A 204 14.41 -16.12 -7.49
N CYS A 205 13.99 -15.96 -6.24
CA CYS A 205 12.63 -16.31 -5.82
C CYS A 205 11.60 -15.40 -6.51
N HIS A 206 10.35 -15.85 -6.59
CA HIS A 206 9.22 -14.94 -6.84
C HIS A 206 8.65 -14.40 -5.53
N SER A 207 8.06 -13.20 -5.60
CA SER A 207 7.52 -12.46 -4.45
C SER A 207 6.11 -11.93 -4.72
N LEU A 208 5.27 -11.97 -3.69
CA LEU A 208 3.90 -11.47 -3.67
C LEU A 208 3.63 -10.75 -2.34
N ASN A 209 2.81 -9.70 -2.37
CA ASN A 209 2.30 -9.04 -1.16
C ASN A 209 0.80 -8.78 -1.29
N ASN A 210 0.05 -8.89 -0.19
CA ASN A 210 -1.36 -8.52 -0.13
C ASN A 210 -1.69 -7.81 1.17
N THR A 211 -2.43 -6.71 1.09
CA THR A 211 -3.00 -6.03 2.26
C THR A 211 -4.19 -6.84 2.79
N VAL A 212 -4.12 -7.30 4.05
CA VAL A 212 -5.21 -8.03 4.69
C VAL A 212 -6.20 -7.09 5.35
N LEU A 213 -5.67 -6.07 6.02
CA LEU A 213 -6.43 -5.01 6.69
C LEU A 213 -5.54 -3.75 6.75
N ALA A 214 -6.07 -2.60 6.35
CA ALA A 214 -5.43 -1.30 6.55
C ALA A 214 -6.27 -0.44 7.50
N CYS A 215 -5.93 -0.42 8.78
CA CYS A 215 -6.63 0.35 9.80
C CYS A 215 -6.02 1.75 9.93
N PRO A 216 -6.79 2.85 9.85
CA PRO A 216 -8.25 2.89 10.07
C PRO A 216 -9.11 2.87 8.80
N ARG A 217 -8.55 2.84 7.57
CA ARG A 217 -9.38 2.85 6.34
C ARG A 217 -10.42 1.72 6.32
N PHE A 218 -10.02 0.53 6.76
CA PHE A 218 -10.91 -0.64 6.87
C PHE A 218 -12.07 -0.45 7.88
N LEU A 219 -11.90 0.42 8.88
CA LEU A 219 -12.98 0.73 9.83
C LEU A 219 -14.11 1.52 9.16
N ILE A 220 -13.85 2.25 8.08
CA ILE A 220 -14.86 3.07 7.39
C ILE A 220 -16.06 2.22 6.91
N PRO A 221 -15.90 1.17 6.06
CA PRO A 221 -17.02 0.35 5.65
C PRO A 221 -17.66 -0.41 6.81
N VAL A 222 -16.90 -0.81 7.85
CA VAL A 222 -17.47 -1.44 9.05
C VAL A 222 -18.38 -0.45 9.80
N MET A 223 -17.91 0.76 10.07
CA MET A 223 -18.68 1.77 10.81
C MET A 223 -19.89 2.25 10.01
N GLU A 224 -19.73 2.47 8.69
CA GLU A 224 -20.82 2.97 7.83
C GLU A 224 -21.89 1.91 7.55
N MET A 225 -21.53 0.63 7.40
CA MET A 225 -22.50 -0.45 7.13
C MET A 225 -23.25 -0.93 8.38
N TYR A 226 -22.67 -0.73 9.57
CA TYR A 226 -23.24 -1.18 10.85
C TYR A 226 -23.77 -0.05 11.74
N GLN A 227 -23.92 1.17 11.21
CA GLN A 227 -24.51 2.30 11.93
C GLN A 227 -26.01 2.08 12.22
N ASN A 228 -26.46 2.55 13.37
CA ASN A 228 -27.86 2.56 13.79
C ASN A 228 -28.41 4.00 13.78
N GLU A 229 -29.74 4.17 13.80
CA GLU A 229 -30.42 5.48 13.75
C GLU A 229 -30.02 6.41 14.92
N ASP A 230 -29.69 5.85 16.09
CA ASP A 230 -29.24 6.58 17.27
C ASP A 230 -27.74 6.94 17.25
N GLY A 231 -27.04 6.67 16.15
CA GLY A 231 -25.60 6.95 15.98
C GLY A 231 -24.68 5.90 16.61
N SER A 232 -25.22 4.87 17.26
CA SER A 232 -24.42 3.72 17.70
C SER A 232 -24.01 2.82 16.53
N ILE A 233 -23.06 1.93 16.77
CA ILE A 233 -22.55 0.98 15.77
C ILE A 233 -22.73 -0.43 16.30
N THR A 234 -23.44 -1.27 15.55
CA THR A 234 -23.60 -2.70 15.85
C THR A 234 -22.27 -3.41 15.60
N VAL A 235 -21.79 -4.20 16.57
CA VAL A 235 -20.54 -4.95 16.41
C VAL A 235 -20.82 -6.19 15.54
N PRO A 236 -20.14 -6.36 14.39
CA PRO A 236 -20.27 -7.54 13.54
C PRO A 236 -20.03 -8.83 14.35
N THR A 237 -20.85 -9.85 14.12
CA THR A 237 -20.80 -11.11 14.89
C THR A 237 -19.39 -11.73 14.93
N ALA A 238 -18.64 -11.65 13.83
CA ALA A 238 -17.26 -12.14 13.75
C ALA A 238 -16.24 -11.36 14.61
N LEU A 239 -16.53 -10.11 15.02
CA LEU A 239 -15.67 -9.29 15.89
C LEU A 239 -15.99 -9.43 17.38
N ARG A 240 -17.22 -9.81 17.76
CA ARG A 240 -17.65 -9.90 19.17
C ARG A 240 -16.71 -10.72 20.06
N PRO A 241 -16.16 -11.89 19.64
CA PRO A 241 -15.19 -12.65 20.46
C PRO A 241 -13.91 -11.88 20.79
N TYR A 242 -13.49 -10.96 19.91
CA TYR A 242 -12.30 -10.12 20.10
C TYR A 242 -12.61 -8.82 20.87
N MET A 243 -13.88 -8.52 21.11
CA MET A 243 -14.36 -7.33 21.81
C MET A 243 -15.06 -7.68 23.14
N GLY A 244 -14.68 -8.79 23.77
CA GLY A 244 -15.23 -9.21 25.07
C GLY A 244 -16.72 -9.56 25.04
N GLY A 245 -17.27 -9.91 23.87
CA GLY A 245 -18.70 -10.16 23.68
C GLY A 245 -19.54 -8.89 23.44
N ALA A 246 -18.94 -7.70 23.33
CA ALA A 246 -19.67 -6.47 23.05
C ALA A 246 -20.43 -6.56 21.72
N GLU A 247 -21.72 -6.24 21.75
CA GLU A 247 -22.62 -6.31 20.58
C GLU A 247 -22.85 -4.93 19.92
N ARG A 248 -22.46 -3.84 20.60
CA ARG A 248 -22.71 -2.46 20.21
C ARG A 248 -21.64 -1.52 20.77
N ILE A 249 -21.35 -0.44 20.05
CA ILE A 249 -20.52 0.70 20.47
C ILE A 249 -21.41 1.95 20.45
N GLY A 250 -21.46 2.70 21.56
CA GLY A 250 -22.29 3.91 21.71
C GLY A 250 -23.57 3.70 22.49
#